data_AF-A0A7J8Z5N9-F1
#
_entry.id   AF-A0A7J8Z5N9-F1
#
_cell.length_a   1.000
_cell.length_b   1.000
_cell.length_c   1.000
_cell.angle_alpha   90.00
_cell.angle_beta   90.00
_cell.angle_gamma   90.00
#
_symmetry.space_group_name_H-M   'P 1'
#
loop_
_entity.id
_entity.type
_entity.pdbx_description
1 polymer ?
#
loop_
_entity_poly.entity_id
_entity_poly.type
_entity_poly.pdbx_seq_one_letter_code
_entity_poly.pdbx_strand_id
1 'polypeptide(L)'
;RSPGKTGSHFDPNSELFVPSERKDVITSSLCWTAMAAILVGLGFTMGPMLLLKLYGVPYWIFVIWLDFVTYMHHHGHQDKLPWYRGEEWSYLRGGLTTLDRDYGWMNNIHHDIGTHVIHHLFPQIPHYRLIEATKAAKPVLGKYYREPERSGPLPFYLIGVFIRSLKEDHYVSDTGDVVYYKTDPNIFKSA
;
A
#
# COMPACT_ATOMS: atom_id res chain seq x y z
N ARG A 1 -0.40 -2.59 -14.40
CA ARG A 1 0.68 -2.12 -15.29
C ARG A 1 1.51 -3.34 -15.68
N SER A 2 1.82 -3.53 -16.96
CA SER A 2 2.58 -4.68 -17.44
C SER A 2 4.02 -4.63 -16.91
N PRO A 3 4.58 -5.74 -16.38
CA PRO A 3 6.00 -5.80 -16.01
C PRO A 3 6.89 -5.62 -17.25
N GLY A 4 8.17 -5.27 -17.02
CA GLY A 4 9.20 -5.25 -18.08
C GLY A 4 9.41 -3.91 -18.81
N LYS A 5 8.74 -2.83 -18.42
CA LYS A 5 9.06 -1.50 -18.96
C LYS A 5 10.32 -0.93 -18.32
N THR A 6 11.20 -0.38 -19.15
CA THR A 6 12.39 0.37 -18.73
C THR A 6 12.13 1.87 -18.92
N GLY A 7 12.81 2.72 -18.16
CA GLY A 7 12.68 4.18 -18.30
C GLY A 7 12.84 4.94 -16.99
N SER A 8 12.84 6.27 -17.07
CA SER A 8 12.91 7.17 -15.92
C SER A 8 11.54 7.76 -15.61
N HIS A 9 11.19 7.90 -14.32
CA HIS A 9 9.97 8.60 -13.89
C HIS A 9 10.11 10.13 -13.96
N PHE A 10 11.32 10.64 -14.17
CA PHE A 10 11.63 12.07 -14.29
C PHE A 10 11.86 12.53 -15.73
N ASP A 11 11.86 11.60 -16.69
CA ASP A 11 11.98 11.92 -18.11
C ASP A 11 10.59 11.97 -18.75
N PRO A 12 10.11 13.13 -19.23
CA PRO A 12 8.83 13.24 -19.90
C PRO A 12 8.75 12.44 -21.20
N ASN A 13 9.88 12.03 -21.80
CA ASN A 13 9.90 11.20 -23.00
C ASN A 13 10.03 9.70 -22.72
N SER A 14 10.01 9.30 -21.44
CA SER A 14 10.10 7.91 -21.01
C SER A 14 8.93 7.05 -21.52
N GLU A 15 9.22 5.81 -21.93
CA GLU A 15 8.23 4.81 -22.38
C GLU A 15 7.25 4.36 -21.26
N LEU A 16 7.52 4.80 -20.04
CA LEU A 16 6.61 4.62 -18.90
C LEU A 16 5.30 5.40 -19.08
N PHE A 17 5.31 6.52 -19.80
CA PHE A 17 4.20 7.47 -19.89
C PHE A 17 3.63 7.58 -21.31
N VAL A 18 2.34 7.87 -21.41
CA VAL A 18 1.74 8.23 -22.70
C VAL A 18 2.00 9.72 -23.03
N PRO A 19 1.99 10.13 -24.31
CA PRO A 19 2.32 11.52 -24.67
C PRO A 19 1.48 12.61 -23.99
N SER A 20 0.24 12.30 -23.57
CA SER A 20 -0.62 13.24 -22.84
C SER A 20 -0.14 13.53 -21.42
N GLU A 21 0.58 12.60 -20.77
CA GLU A 21 1.06 12.73 -19.39
C GLU A 21 2.36 13.54 -19.26
N ARG A 22 2.97 13.93 -20.39
CA ARG A 22 4.28 14.62 -20.41
C ARG A 22 4.33 15.86 -19.53
N LYS A 23 3.27 16.68 -19.58
CA LYS A 23 3.20 17.90 -18.77
C LYS A 23 3.14 17.56 -17.28
N ASP A 24 2.44 16.50 -16.90
CA ASP A 24 2.34 16.06 -15.51
C ASP A 24 3.70 15.56 -14.99
N VAL A 25 4.49 14.87 -15.84
CA VAL A 25 5.86 14.46 -15.51
C VAL A 25 6.76 15.68 -15.27
N ILE A 26 6.68 16.69 -16.13
CA ILE A 26 7.47 17.93 -15.98
C ILE A 26 7.05 18.66 -14.70
N THR A 27 5.75 18.88 -14.50
CA THR A 27 5.21 19.58 -13.33
C THR A 27 5.58 18.87 -12.03
N SER A 28 5.39 17.55 -11.95
CA SER A 28 5.77 16.78 -10.75
C SER A 28 7.26 16.83 -10.49
N SER A 29 8.10 16.72 -11.52
CA SER A 29 9.56 16.83 -11.39
C SER A 29 9.98 18.20 -10.86
N LEU A 30 9.41 19.29 -11.40
CA LEU A 30 9.68 20.65 -10.91
C LEU A 30 9.25 20.84 -9.45
N CYS A 31 8.07 20.34 -9.06
CA CYS A 31 7.59 20.41 -7.68
C CYS A 31 8.51 19.66 -6.72
N TRP A 32 8.97 18.46 -7.09
CA TRP A 32 9.90 17.68 -6.27
C TRP A 32 11.28 18.35 -6.16
N THR A 33 11.82 18.88 -7.27
CA THR A 33 13.08 19.64 -7.24
C THR A 33 12.95 20.89 -6.37
N ALA A 34 11.85 21.63 -6.48
CA ALA A 34 11.59 22.80 -5.66
C ALA A 34 11.50 22.44 -4.16
N MET A 35 10.80 21.36 -3.82
CA MET A 35 10.72 20.88 -2.44
C MET A 35 12.09 20.48 -1.88
N ALA A 36 12.90 19.75 -2.67
CA ALA A 36 14.26 19.41 -2.28
C ALA A 36 15.12 20.66 -2.06
N ALA A 37 15.04 21.66 -2.94
CA ALA A 37 15.75 22.92 -2.80
C ALA A 37 15.32 23.70 -1.55
N ILE A 38 14.02 23.72 -1.23
CA ILE A 38 13.49 24.32 0.00
C ILE A 38 14.09 23.61 1.22
N LEU A 39 14.07 22.28 1.26
CA LEU A 39 14.63 21.51 2.38
C LEU A 39 16.13 21.74 2.54
N VAL A 40 16.89 21.79 1.45
CA VAL A 40 18.32 22.13 1.48
C VAL A 40 18.54 23.55 2.02
N GLY A 41 17.79 24.53 1.51
CA GLY A 41 17.84 25.91 1.99
C GLY A 41 17.53 26.02 3.48
N LEU A 42 16.45 25.38 3.95
CA LEU A 42 16.11 25.31 5.36
C LEU A 42 17.23 24.65 6.18
N GLY A 43 17.83 23.57 5.65
CA GLY A 43 18.98 22.91 6.28
C GLY A 43 20.14 23.87 6.55
N PHE A 44 20.43 24.79 5.63
CA PHE A 44 21.44 25.83 5.82
C PHE A 44 21.00 26.95 6.78
N THR A 45 19.71 27.33 6.80
CA THR A 45 19.24 28.47 7.63
C THR A 45 18.95 28.10 9.07
N MET A 46 18.36 26.93 9.33
CA MET A 46 17.97 26.50 10.70
C MET A 46 18.85 25.38 11.26
N GLY A 47 19.80 24.90 10.47
CA GLY A 47 20.69 23.80 10.80
C GLY A 47 20.10 22.43 10.45
N PRO A 48 20.92 21.50 9.93
CA PRO A 48 20.45 20.20 9.43
C PRO A 48 19.86 19.33 10.53
N MET A 49 20.34 19.47 11.78
CA MET A 49 19.85 18.69 12.92
C MET A 49 18.41 19.06 13.30
N LEU A 50 18.06 20.35 13.24
CA LEU A 50 16.70 20.79 13.54
C LEU A 50 15.73 20.34 12.43
N LEU A 51 16.13 20.49 11.16
CA LEU A 51 15.38 19.99 10.02
C LEU A 51 15.15 18.47 10.10
N LEU A 52 16.19 17.70 10.46
CA LEU A 52 16.08 16.26 10.63
C LEU A 52 15.04 15.89 11.71
N LYS A 53 15.05 16.58 12.85
CA LYS A 53 14.12 16.30 13.95
C LYS A 53 12.67 16.65 13.63
N LEU A 54 12.45 17.77 12.93
CA LEU A 54 11.09 18.28 12.67
C LEU A 54 10.47 17.75 11.38
N TYR A 55 11.29 17.45 10.37
CA TYR A 55 10.81 16.99 9.07
C TYR A 55 11.26 15.55 8.78
N GLY A 56 12.57 15.28 8.86
CA GLY A 56 13.13 13.99 8.43
C GLY A 56 12.60 12.80 9.23
N VAL A 57 12.71 12.85 10.57
CA VAL A 57 12.28 11.76 11.46
C VAL A 57 10.76 11.53 11.38
N PRO A 58 9.89 12.55 11.51
CA PRO A 58 8.45 12.35 11.35
C PRO A 58 8.06 11.82 9.97
N TYR A 59 8.67 12.33 8.90
CA TYR A 59 8.43 11.86 7.54
C TYR A 59 8.81 10.38 7.39
N TRP A 60 9.98 9.97 7.89
CA TRP A 60 10.41 8.57 7.88
C TRP A 60 9.44 7.65 8.63
N ILE A 61 9.02 8.05 9.84
CA ILE A 61 8.04 7.28 10.62
C ILE A 61 6.74 7.14 9.85
N PHE A 62 6.25 8.22 9.24
CA PHE A 62 5.04 8.21 8.42
C PHE A 62 5.16 7.27 7.21
N VAL A 63 6.27 7.35 6.46
CA VAL A 63 6.51 6.48 5.29
C VAL A 63 6.55 5.01 5.70
N ILE A 64 7.35 4.66 6.73
CA ILE A 64 7.45 3.28 7.21
C ILE A 64 6.07 2.76 7.66
N TRP A 65 5.31 3.59 8.38
CA TRP A 65 3.98 3.20 8.83
C TRP A 65 3.01 3.01 7.67
N LEU A 66 2.99 3.94 6.70
CA LEU A 66 2.10 3.85 5.54
C LEU A 66 2.45 2.65 4.64
N ASP A 67 3.73 2.37 4.45
CA ASP A 67 4.21 1.19 3.71
C ASP A 67 3.78 -0.09 4.42
N PHE A 68 3.93 -0.16 5.74
CA PHE A 68 3.47 -1.29 6.54
C PHE A 68 1.95 -1.50 6.43
N VAL A 69 1.16 -0.44 6.58
CA VAL A 69 -0.31 -0.49 6.47
C VAL A 69 -0.72 -0.97 5.08
N THR A 70 -0.17 -0.34 4.03
CA THR A 70 -0.44 -0.71 2.63
C THR A 70 -0.07 -2.17 2.37
N TYR A 71 1.11 -2.60 2.82
CA TYR A 71 1.51 -4.00 2.68
C TYR A 71 0.52 -4.95 3.36
N MET A 72 0.09 -4.66 4.60
CA MET A 72 -0.82 -5.52 5.36
C MET A 72 -2.24 -5.58 4.81
N HIS A 73 -2.67 -4.55 4.10
CA HIS A 73 -3.91 -4.53 3.35
C HIS A 73 -3.92 -5.42 2.11
N HIS A 74 -2.75 -5.86 1.64
CA HIS A 74 -2.62 -6.65 0.41
C HIS A 74 -1.92 -8.01 0.61
N HIS A 75 -1.39 -8.29 1.80
CA HIS A 75 -0.60 -9.50 2.09
C HIS A 75 -0.88 -10.11 3.47
N GLY A 76 -0.37 -11.32 3.70
CA GLY A 76 -0.32 -11.95 5.03
C GLY A 76 -1.64 -12.55 5.54
N HIS A 77 -2.65 -12.72 4.70
CA HIS A 77 -3.81 -13.54 5.06
C HIS A 77 -3.46 -15.03 5.02
N GLN A 78 -4.12 -15.84 5.86
CA GLN A 78 -3.88 -17.30 5.90
C GLN A 78 -4.30 -17.95 4.58
N ASP A 79 -5.48 -17.59 4.07
CA ASP A 79 -5.88 -17.91 2.71
C ASP A 79 -5.17 -16.96 1.75
N LYS A 80 -4.30 -17.49 0.88
CA LYS A 80 -3.59 -16.69 -0.12
C LYS A 80 -4.58 -15.98 -1.04
N LEU A 81 -4.31 -14.71 -1.30
CA LEU A 81 -5.14 -13.87 -2.14
C LEU A 81 -4.81 -14.10 -3.62
N PRO A 82 -5.82 -14.26 -4.49
CA PRO A 82 -5.59 -14.41 -5.91
C PRO A 82 -5.17 -13.08 -6.54
N TRP A 83 -4.18 -13.16 -7.41
CA TRP A 83 -3.78 -12.10 -8.32
C TRP A 83 -4.40 -12.38 -9.69
N TYR A 84 -5.30 -11.49 -10.11
CA TYR A 84 -6.01 -11.62 -11.38
C TYR A 84 -5.32 -10.83 -12.50
N ARG A 85 -5.25 -11.42 -13.70
CA ARG A 85 -4.65 -10.82 -14.89
C ARG A 85 -5.58 -10.95 -16.10
N GLY A 86 -5.33 -10.14 -17.13
CA GLY A 86 -6.08 -10.21 -18.37
C GLY A 86 -7.59 -10.10 -18.13
N GLU A 87 -8.36 -11.01 -18.72
CA GLU A 87 -9.82 -11.05 -18.60
C GLU A 87 -10.32 -11.51 -17.23
N GLU A 88 -9.48 -12.15 -16.42
CA GLU A 88 -9.85 -12.51 -15.04
C GLU A 88 -9.88 -11.27 -14.13
N TRP A 89 -9.18 -10.18 -14.50
CA TRP A 89 -9.16 -8.97 -13.70
C TRP A 89 -10.41 -8.12 -13.92
N SER A 90 -11.02 -7.70 -12.81
CA SER A 90 -12.04 -6.64 -12.80
C SER A 90 -11.86 -5.77 -11.57
N TYR A 91 -12.41 -4.55 -11.58
CA TYR A 91 -12.36 -3.65 -10.44
C TYR A 91 -12.89 -4.30 -9.15
N LEU A 92 -14.03 -4.99 -9.25
CA LEU A 92 -14.65 -5.69 -8.12
C LEU A 92 -13.76 -6.81 -7.59
N ARG A 93 -13.24 -7.67 -8.47
CA ARG A 93 -12.34 -8.77 -8.06
C ARG A 93 -11.05 -8.24 -7.44
N GLY A 94 -10.50 -7.16 -7.98
CA GLY A 94 -9.34 -6.46 -7.41
C GLY A 94 -9.64 -5.93 -6.00
N GLY A 95 -10.75 -5.20 -5.82
CA GLY A 95 -11.15 -4.70 -4.51
C GLY A 95 -11.38 -5.80 -3.47
N LEU A 96 -11.94 -6.95 -3.87
CA LEU A 96 -12.14 -8.10 -2.98
C LEU A 96 -10.87 -8.89 -2.64
N THR A 97 -9.74 -8.55 -3.26
CA THR A 97 -8.42 -9.12 -2.91
C THR A 97 -7.69 -8.30 -1.86
N THR A 98 -8.26 -7.20 -1.40
CA THR A 98 -7.70 -6.46 -0.27
C THR A 98 -8.19 -7.03 1.06
N LEU A 99 -7.58 -6.59 2.15
CA LEU A 99 -7.83 -7.08 3.50
C LEU A 99 -8.12 -5.91 4.42
N ASP A 100 -9.17 -6.06 5.21
CA ASP A 100 -9.35 -5.21 6.38
C ASP A 100 -8.37 -5.64 7.47
N ARG A 101 -7.86 -4.67 8.24
CA ARG A 101 -6.92 -4.89 9.35
C ARG A 101 -7.33 -4.04 10.54
N ASP A 102 -7.32 -4.63 11.73
CA ASP A 102 -7.62 -3.90 12.97
C ASP A 102 -6.30 -3.44 13.60
N TYR A 103 -6.06 -2.13 13.63
CA TYR A 103 -4.84 -1.53 14.20
C TYR A 103 -5.01 -1.10 15.67
N GLY A 104 -6.09 -1.50 16.35
CA GLY A 104 -6.34 -1.14 17.74
C GLY A 104 -6.61 0.35 17.91
N TRP A 105 -5.98 1.00 18.88
CA TRP A 105 -6.16 2.45 19.11
C TRP A 105 -5.74 3.32 17.94
N MET A 106 -4.83 2.81 17.09
CA MET A 106 -4.38 3.55 15.93
C MET A 106 -5.50 3.79 14.91
N ASN A 107 -6.54 2.93 14.84
CA ASN A 107 -7.63 3.05 13.87
C ASN A 107 -8.19 4.48 13.79
N ASN A 108 -8.45 5.11 14.94
CA ASN A 108 -8.99 6.47 14.98
C ASN A 108 -7.99 7.55 14.51
N ILE A 109 -6.69 7.32 14.71
CA ILE A 109 -5.62 8.26 14.33
C ILE A 109 -5.46 8.32 12.81
N HIS A 110 -5.62 7.18 12.13
CA HIS A 110 -5.52 7.08 10.67
C HIS A 110 -6.89 6.94 9.99
N HIS A 111 -7.95 7.43 10.64
CA HIS A 111 -9.28 7.57 10.02
C HIS A 111 -9.88 6.25 9.54
N ASP A 112 -9.68 5.18 10.32
CA ASP A 112 -10.19 3.83 10.04
C ASP A 112 -9.73 3.28 8.68
N ILE A 113 -8.49 3.58 8.28
CA ILE A 113 -7.90 3.09 7.01
C ILE A 113 -7.97 1.56 6.89
N GLY A 114 -8.06 0.86 8.02
CA GLY A 114 -8.22 -0.58 8.12
C GLY A 114 -9.54 -1.12 7.53
N THR A 115 -10.51 -0.28 7.21
CA THR A 115 -11.75 -0.63 6.48
C THR A 115 -11.55 -0.63 4.96
N HIS A 116 -10.44 -1.22 4.55
CA HIS A 116 -9.81 -1.02 3.25
C HIS A 116 -10.59 -1.65 2.09
N VAL A 117 -11.28 -2.78 2.32
CA VAL A 117 -12.11 -3.45 1.29
C VAL A 117 -13.21 -2.51 0.80
N ILE A 118 -13.97 -1.90 1.72
CA ILE A 118 -15.04 -0.98 1.33
C ILE A 118 -14.48 0.31 0.76
N HIS A 119 -13.37 0.81 1.29
CA HIS A 119 -12.68 1.94 0.69
C HIS A 119 -12.34 1.68 -0.78
N HIS A 120 -11.83 0.49 -1.12
CA HIS A 120 -11.55 0.13 -2.50
C HIS A 120 -12.80 -0.08 -3.35
N LEU A 121 -13.86 -0.67 -2.82
CA LEU A 121 -15.09 -0.89 -3.58
C LEU A 121 -15.86 0.41 -3.82
N PHE A 122 -15.84 1.32 -2.85
CA PHE A 122 -16.63 2.55 -2.84
C PHE A 122 -15.79 3.73 -2.29
N PRO A 123 -14.75 4.18 -3.02
CA PRO A 123 -13.84 5.24 -2.53
C PRO A 123 -14.52 6.60 -2.32
N GLN A 124 -15.74 6.77 -2.83
CA GLN A 124 -16.56 7.98 -2.62
C GLN A 124 -17.20 8.02 -1.23
N ILE A 125 -17.29 6.89 -0.52
CA ILE A 125 -17.78 6.86 0.86
C ILE A 125 -16.71 7.54 1.73
N PRO A 126 -17.07 8.59 2.48
CA PRO A 126 -16.10 9.28 3.31
C PRO A 126 -15.65 8.40 4.47
N HIS A 127 -14.40 8.58 4.92
CA HIS A 127 -13.76 7.72 5.92
C HIS A 127 -14.60 7.56 7.21
N TYR A 128 -15.26 8.62 7.68
CA TYR A 128 -16.10 8.61 8.88
C TYR A 128 -17.41 7.81 8.74
N ARG A 129 -17.72 7.27 7.56
CA ARG A 129 -18.84 6.33 7.30
C ARG A 129 -18.37 4.93 6.93
N LEU A 130 -17.06 4.69 6.80
CA LEU A 130 -16.57 3.40 6.33
C LEU A 130 -16.89 2.25 7.29
N ILE A 131 -16.81 2.46 8.61
CA ILE A 131 -17.19 1.42 9.59
C ILE A 131 -18.65 0.98 9.39
N GLU A 132 -19.55 1.94 9.22
CA GLU A 132 -20.98 1.69 9.01
C GLU A 132 -21.21 0.96 7.68
N ALA A 133 -20.56 1.44 6.61
CA ALA A 133 -20.64 0.82 5.29
C ALA A 133 -20.08 -0.61 5.28
N THR A 134 -18.94 -0.86 5.93
CA THR A 134 -18.38 -2.21 6.11
C THR A 134 -19.35 -3.12 6.83
N LYS A 135 -19.96 -2.66 7.93
CA LYS A 135 -20.97 -3.45 8.65
C LYS A 135 -22.17 -3.80 7.77
N ALA A 136 -22.64 -2.86 6.95
CA ALA A 136 -23.77 -3.07 6.05
C ALA A 136 -23.43 -3.99 4.86
N ALA A 137 -22.20 -3.93 4.36
CA ALA A 137 -21.76 -4.72 3.20
C ALA A 137 -21.39 -6.16 3.55
N LYS A 138 -20.91 -6.42 4.78
CA LYS A 138 -20.51 -7.77 5.25
C LYS A 138 -21.48 -8.90 4.87
N PRO A 139 -22.80 -8.80 5.13
CA PRO A 139 -23.75 -9.86 4.76
C PRO A 139 -23.87 -10.09 3.25
N VAL A 140 -23.67 -9.05 2.45
CA VAL A 140 -23.72 -9.11 0.98
C VAL A 140 -22.46 -9.74 0.41
N LEU A 141 -21.30 -9.36 0.95
CA LEU A 141 -20.00 -9.93 0.56
C LEU A 141 -19.88 -11.40 0.97
N GLY A 142 -20.49 -11.79 2.10
CA GLY A 142 -20.54 -13.16 2.58
C GLY A 142 -19.16 -13.80 2.62
N LYS A 143 -18.99 -14.94 1.95
CA LYS A 143 -17.73 -15.70 1.90
C LYS A 143 -16.54 -14.95 1.30
N TYR A 144 -16.77 -13.84 0.59
CA TYR A 144 -15.70 -13.05 -0.02
C TYR A 144 -15.10 -12.04 0.95
N TYR A 145 -15.79 -11.72 2.05
CA TYR A 145 -15.27 -10.85 3.10
C TYR A 145 -14.50 -11.67 4.14
N ARG A 146 -13.29 -11.19 4.46
CA ARG A 146 -12.40 -11.82 5.45
C ARG A 146 -12.40 -10.97 6.70
N GLU A 147 -13.00 -11.48 7.77
CA GLU A 147 -13.04 -10.77 9.05
C GLU A 147 -11.62 -10.57 9.59
N PRO A 148 -11.21 -9.33 9.93
CA PRO A 148 -9.91 -9.10 10.56
C PRO A 148 -9.87 -9.70 11.96
N GLU A 149 -8.72 -10.25 12.32
CA GLU A 149 -8.41 -10.55 13.72
C GLU A 149 -8.44 -9.24 14.53
N ARG A 150 -9.02 -9.30 15.74
CA ARG A 150 -9.19 -8.14 16.62
C ARG A 150 -7.88 -7.78 17.31
N SER A 151 -7.52 -6.51 17.25
CA SER A 151 -6.42 -5.97 18.06
C SER A 151 -6.84 -5.76 19.51
N GLY A 152 -5.87 -5.84 20.42
CA GLY A 152 -5.95 -5.15 21.70
C GLY A 152 -5.74 -3.64 21.52
N PRO A 153 -5.22 -2.93 22.55
CA PRO A 153 -4.81 -1.53 22.39
C PRO A 153 -3.80 -1.31 21.26
N LEU A 154 -2.85 -2.23 21.12
CA LEU A 154 -1.80 -2.23 20.10
C LEU A 154 -1.87 -3.48 19.22
N PRO A 155 -1.56 -3.38 17.92
CA PRO A 155 -1.76 -4.47 16.96
C PRO A 155 -0.56 -5.43 16.88
N PHE A 156 -0.10 -5.97 18.02
CA PHE A 156 1.09 -6.84 18.04
C PHE A 156 0.95 -8.09 17.18
N TYR A 157 -0.26 -8.60 16.98
CA TYR A 157 -0.51 -9.75 16.10
C TYR A 157 -0.06 -9.46 14.64
N LEU A 158 -0.20 -8.22 14.17
CA LEU A 158 0.21 -7.83 12.81
C LEU A 158 1.71 -7.96 12.60
N ILE A 159 2.54 -7.86 13.65
CA ILE A 159 3.99 -8.08 13.53
C ILE A 159 4.26 -9.54 13.15
N GLY A 160 3.57 -10.49 13.78
CA GLY A 160 3.65 -11.91 13.44
C GLY A 160 3.14 -12.18 12.03
N VAL A 161 2.04 -11.55 11.63
CA VAL A 161 1.49 -11.62 10.27
C VAL A 161 2.50 -11.11 9.25
N PHE A 162 3.11 -9.95 9.50
CA PHE A 162 4.09 -9.32 8.64
C PHE A 162 5.33 -10.19 8.45
N ILE A 163 5.93 -10.68 9.54
CA ILE A 163 7.12 -11.54 9.49
C ILE A 163 6.82 -12.84 8.72
N ARG A 164 5.65 -13.46 8.96
CA ARG A 164 5.25 -14.67 8.22
C ARG A 164 5.08 -14.35 6.73
N SER A 165 4.38 -13.26 6.40
CA SER A 165 4.16 -12.84 5.02
C SER A 165 5.48 -12.59 4.30
N LEU A 166 6.43 -11.88 4.91
CA LEU A 166 7.75 -11.66 4.33
C LEU A 166 8.56 -12.95 4.10
N LYS A 167 8.23 -14.05 4.78
CA LYS A 167 8.87 -15.37 4.60
C LYS A 167 8.17 -16.27 3.59
N GLU A 168 6.95 -15.95 3.21
CA GLU A 168 6.11 -16.82 2.38
C GLU A 168 5.65 -16.16 1.08
N ASP A 169 5.45 -14.85 1.07
CA ASP A 169 4.83 -14.09 -0.02
C ASP A 169 5.91 -13.40 -0.86
N HIS A 170 6.81 -14.16 -1.48
CA HIS A 170 7.96 -13.60 -2.18
C HIS A 170 7.65 -13.16 -3.61
N TYR A 171 6.91 -13.99 -4.37
CA TYR A 171 6.61 -13.70 -5.77
C TYR A 171 5.31 -14.37 -6.23
N VAL A 172 4.78 -13.93 -7.36
CA VAL A 172 3.69 -14.61 -8.09
C VAL A 172 4.24 -15.14 -9.42
N SER A 173 3.69 -16.25 -9.93
CA SER A 173 4.10 -16.86 -11.20
C SER A 173 3.99 -15.88 -12.36
N ASP A 174 4.94 -15.83 -13.29
CA ASP A 174 4.83 -15.03 -14.52
C ASP A 174 3.78 -15.57 -15.49
N THR A 175 3.40 -16.84 -15.34
CA THR A 175 2.38 -17.51 -16.15
C THR A 175 1.08 -17.74 -15.38
N GLY A 176 -0.05 -17.70 -16.10
CA GLY A 176 -1.40 -17.92 -15.58
C GLY A 176 -2.19 -16.63 -15.36
N ASP A 177 -3.52 -16.75 -15.46
CA ASP A 177 -4.47 -15.62 -15.36
C ASP A 177 -4.96 -15.39 -13.93
N VAL A 178 -4.98 -16.44 -13.11
CA VAL A 178 -5.22 -16.38 -11.67
C VAL A 178 -4.04 -17.02 -10.95
N VAL A 179 -3.21 -16.22 -10.30
CA VAL A 179 -1.98 -16.66 -9.63
C VAL A 179 -1.99 -16.30 -8.16
N TYR A 180 -1.13 -16.95 -7.37
CA TYR A 180 -1.04 -16.73 -5.93
C TYR A 180 0.42 -16.51 -5.54
N TYR A 181 0.64 -15.84 -4.42
CA TYR A 181 1.95 -15.69 -3.83
C TYR A 181 2.57 -17.05 -3.50
N LYS A 182 3.88 -17.15 -3.75
CA LYS A 182 4.71 -18.34 -3.55
C LYS A 182 5.95 -17.99 -2.75
N THR A 183 6.39 -18.96 -1.96
CA THR A 183 7.67 -18.92 -1.26
C THR A 183 8.79 -19.23 -2.25
N ASP A 184 9.75 -18.32 -2.35
CA ASP A 184 11.07 -18.63 -2.92
C ASP A 184 11.93 -19.41 -1.92
N PRO A 185 12.27 -20.70 -2.18
CA PRO A 185 13.07 -21.52 -1.29
C PRO A 185 14.55 -21.11 -1.21
N ASN A 186 15.01 -20.21 -2.07
CA ASN A 186 16.42 -19.79 -2.17
C ASN A 186 16.69 -18.41 -1.56
N ILE A 187 15.64 -17.63 -1.26
CA ILE A 187 15.79 -16.24 -0.80
C ILE A 187 16.64 -16.11 0.48
N PHE A 188 16.53 -17.10 1.38
CA PHE A 188 17.27 -17.13 2.65
C PHE A 188 18.46 -18.11 2.64
N LYS A 189 18.71 -18.81 1.53
CA LYS A 189 19.87 -19.71 1.39
C LYS A 189 21.12 -18.99 0.90
N SER A 190 20.98 -17.73 0.49
CA SER A 190 22.02 -16.92 -0.14
C SER A 190 22.63 -15.89 0.83
N ALA A 191 22.31 -15.98 2.13
CA ALA A 191 22.79 -15.10 3.19
C ALA A 191 23.87 -15.78 4.04
#